data_AF-A0A817QZL1-F1
#
_entry.id   AF-A0A817QZL1-F1
#
_cell.length_a   1.000
_cell.length_b   1.000
_cell.length_c   1.000
_cell.angle_alpha   90.00
_cell.angle_beta   90.00
_cell.angle_gamma   90.00
#
_symmetry.space_group_name_H-M   'P 1'
#
loop_
_entity.id
_entity.type
_entity.pdbx_description
1 polymer ?
#
loop_
_entity_poly.entity_id
_entity_poly.type
_entity_poly.pdbx_seq_one_letter_code
_entity_poly.pdbx_strand_id
1 'polypeptide(L)'
;MAPVDPNITLLKIIFEIISAFGTVGLTLGYPNVASSFGTVLSPASKVILGITMLMGRHRGLLASMKDQEVIEYSAVNVLARRREELILQFDRSREARESIVQGLDSSSDIVIERF
;
A
#
# COMPACT_ATOMS: atom_id res chain seq x y z
N MET A 1 -23.67 -15.62 -33.40
CA MET A 1 -23.31 -14.20 -33.15
C MET A 1 -24.60 -13.49 -32.74
N ALA A 2 -24.76 -13.12 -31.45
CA ALA A 2 -25.89 -12.25 -31.10
C ALA A 2 -25.70 -10.90 -31.82
N PRO A 3 -26.77 -10.26 -32.31
CA PRO A 3 -26.66 -8.96 -32.95
C PRO A 3 -26.04 -7.96 -31.97
N VAL A 4 -25.00 -7.24 -32.42
CA VAL A 4 -24.42 -6.13 -31.64
C VAL A 4 -25.44 -5.00 -31.65
N ASP A 5 -25.88 -4.61 -30.46
CA ASP A 5 -26.89 -3.59 -30.30
C ASP A 5 -26.29 -2.20 -30.62
N PRO A 6 -26.76 -1.49 -31.66
CA PRO A 6 -26.17 -0.22 -32.08
C PRO A 6 -26.35 0.89 -31.05
N ASN A 7 -27.26 0.71 -30.09
CA ASN A 7 -27.57 1.69 -29.06
C ASN A 7 -26.64 1.59 -27.83
N ILE A 8 -25.83 0.53 -27.75
CA ILE A 8 -24.78 0.32 -26.76
C ILE A 8 -23.49 0.89 -27.35
N THR A 9 -23.20 2.14 -27.03
CA THR A 9 -21.98 2.82 -27.48
C THR A 9 -20.97 2.94 -26.35
N LEU A 10 -19.68 2.99 -26.69
CA LEU A 10 -18.60 3.15 -25.72
C LEU A 10 -18.78 4.39 -24.83
N LEU A 11 -19.24 5.50 -25.43
CA LEU A 11 -19.53 6.75 -24.72
C LEU A 11 -20.54 6.53 -23.58
N LYS A 12 -21.65 5.82 -23.86
CA LYS A 12 -22.68 5.54 -22.85
C LYS A 12 -22.14 4.68 -21.71
N ILE A 13 -21.31 3.69 -22.03
CA ILE A 13 -20.68 2.82 -21.03
C ILE A 13 -19.75 3.61 -20.13
N ILE A 14 -18.83 4.40 -20.71
CA ILE A 14 -17.87 5.21 -19.93
C ILE A 14 -18.60 6.27 -19.10
N PHE A 15 -19.59 6.95 -19.69
CA PHE A 15 -20.40 7.94 -18.98
C PHE A 15 -21.12 7.32 -17.77
N GLU A 16 -21.70 6.13 -17.92
CA GLU A 16 -22.40 5.44 -16.84
C GLU A 16 -21.45 5.09 -15.68
N ILE A 17 -20.23 4.62 -15.99
CA ILE A 17 -19.21 4.27 -14.99
C ILE A 17 -18.75 5.51 -14.22
N ILE A 18 -18.47 6.62 -14.93
CA ILE A 18 -18.02 7.87 -14.30
C ILE A 18 -19.15 8.46 -13.43
N SER A 19 -20.38 8.46 -13.94
CA SER A 19 -21.56 8.92 -13.20
C SER A 19 -21.81 8.10 -11.92
N ALA A 20 -21.68 6.78 -12.00
CA ALA A 20 -21.78 5.87 -10.86
C ALA A 20 -20.67 6.12 -9.83
N PHE A 21 -19.42 6.28 -10.28
CA PHE A 21 -18.28 6.55 -9.40
C PHE A 21 -18.39 7.92 -8.69
N GLY A 22 -18.92 8.92 -9.38
CA GLY A 22 -19.22 10.23 -8.79
C GLY A 22 -20.48 10.26 -7.92
N THR A 23 -21.26 9.17 -7.88
CA THR A 23 -22.61 9.13 -7.29
C THR A 23 -23.54 10.23 -7.82
N VAL A 24 -23.38 10.60 -9.10
CA VAL A 24 -24.16 11.68 -9.75
C VAL A 24 -25.57 11.20 -10.10
N GLY A 25 -25.70 9.95 -10.55
CA GLY A 25 -26.99 9.35 -10.89
C GLY A 25 -27.57 9.76 -12.25
N LEU A 26 -26.75 10.38 -13.12
CA LEU A 26 -27.14 10.69 -14.50
C LEU A 26 -26.84 9.51 -15.43
N THR A 27 -27.67 9.34 -16.46
CA THR A 27 -27.55 8.28 -17.45
C THR A 27 -27.99 8.81 -18.82
N LEU A 28 -27.34 8.34 -19.89
CA LEU A 28 -27.77 8.63 -21.26
C LEU A 28 -28.92 7.72 -21.71
N GLY A 29 -29.32 6.77 -20.86
CA GLY A 29 -30.46 5.89 -21.08
C GLY A 29 -30.31 4.96 -22.28
N TYR A 30 -31.38 4.21 -22.54
CA TYR A 30 -31.50 3.32 -23.68
C TYR A 30 -32.79 3.67 -24.45
N PRO A 31 -32.79 3.67 -25.80
CA PRO A 31 -33.98 4.03 -26.56
C PRO A 31 -35.16 3.13 -26.23
N ASN A 32 -36.36 3.70 -26.18
CA ASN A 32 -37.61 2.97 -25.89
C ASN A 32 -37.74 2.42 -24.46
N VAL A 33 -36.83 2.78 -23.54
CA VAL A 33 -36.94 2.43 -22.12
C VAL A 33 -36.65 3.65 -21.26
N ALA A 34 -37.59 4.04 -20.40
CA ALA A 34 -37.43 5.14 -19.44
C ALA A 34 -36.65 4.69 -18.18
N SER A 35 -35.58 3.92 -18.36
CA SER A 35 -34.71 3.43 -17.29
C SER A 35 -33.26 3.80 -17.56
N SER A 36 -32.40 3.71 -16.54
CA SER A 36 -30.97 3.91 -16.74
C SER A 36 -30.38 2.92 -17.74
N PHE A 37 -29.32 3.34 -18.43
CA PHE A 37 -28.57 2.48 -19.34
C PHE A 37 -28.09 1.21 -18.62
N GLY A 38 -27.77 1.31 -17.32
CA GLY A 38 -27.48 0.17 -16.45
C GLY A 38 -28.55 -0.93 -16.38
N THR A 39 -29.81 -0.65 -16.77
CA THR A 39 -30.91 -1.63 -16.75
C THR A 39 -30.80 -2.66 -17.89
N VAL A 40 -30.29 -2.24 -19.04
CA VAL A 40 -30.12 -3.07 -20.26
C VAL A 40 -28.82 -3.89 -20.22
N LEU A 41 -27.92 -3.55 -19.30
CA LEU A 41 -26.66 -4.26 -19.10
C LEU A 41 -26.85 -5.68 -18.50
N SER A 42 -25.82 -6.52 -18.67
CA SER A 42 -25.83 -7.88 -18.11
C SER A 42 -25.86 -7.87 -16.58
N PRO A 43 -26.38 -8.92 -15.92
CA PRO A 43 -26.43 -8.98 -14.45
C PRO A 43 -25.07 -8.77 -13.77
N ALA A 44 -23.99 -9.31 -14.37
CA ALA A 44 -22.63 -9.13 -13.87
C ALA A 44 -22.18 -7.66 -13.90
N SER A 45 -22.52 -6.91 -14.95
CA SER A 45 -22.13 -5.51 -15.07
C SER A 45 -22.96 -4.59 -14.17
N LYS A 46 -24.20 -4.97 -13.81
CA LYS A 46 -24.97 -4.29 -12.75
C LYS A 46 -24.30 -4.38 -11.39
N VAL A 47 -23.75 -5.55 -11.03
CA VAL A 47 -23.00 -5.74 -9.78
C VAL A 47 -21.75 -4.86 -9.76
N ILE A 48 -21.01 -4.80 -10.87
CA ILE A 48 -19.84 -3.93 -11.00
C ILE A 48 -20.24 -2.46 -10.82
N LEU A 49 -21.31 -1.99 -11.46
CA LEU A 49 -21.82 -0.63 -11.27
C LEU A 49 -22.20 -0.34 -9.81
N GLY A 50 -22.82 -1.29 -9.11
CA GLY A 50 -23.11 -1.19 -7.67
C GLY A 50 -21.84 -1.05 -6.83
N ILE A 51 -20.82 -1.86 -7.11
CA ILE A 51 -19.49 -1.75 -6.47
C ILE A 51 -18.85 -0.39 -6.78
N THR A 52 -18.95 0.11 -8.01
CA THR A 52 -18.44 1.43 -8.41
C THR A 52 -19.12 2.57 -7.64
N MET A 53 -20.44 2.50 -7.43
CA MET A 53 -21.16 3.48 -6.58
C MET A 53 -20.70 3.42 -5.12
N LEU A 54 -20.49 2.21 -4.59
CA LEU A 54 -19.95 2.02 -3.23
C LEU A 54 -18.53 2.57 -3.11
N MET A 55 -17.66 2.30 -4.09
CA MET A 55 -16.28 2.80 -4.13
C MET A 55 -16.23 4.33 -4.23
N GLY A 56 -17.14 4.92 -4.99
CA GLY A 56 -17.32 6.37 -5.11
C GLY A 56 -17.70 7.07 -3.80
N ARG A 57 -18.50 6.40 -2.95
CA ARG A 57 -18.85 6.86 -1.61
C ARG A 57 -17.74 6.58 -0.59
N HIS A 58 -16.99 5.50 -0.78
CA HIS A 58 -15.88 5.07 0.08
C HIS A 58 -14.56 5.78 -0.27
N ARG A 59 -14.61 7.11 -0.47
CA ARG A 59 -13.48 8.00 -0.82
C ARG A 59 -12.28 7.93 0.16
N GLY A 60 -12.39 7.16 1.25
CA GLY A 60 -11.34 6.91 2.24
C GLY A 60 -10.50 5.63 2.05
N LEU A 61 -10.88 4.65 1.21
CA LEU A 61 -10.07 3.42 1.08
C LEU A 61 -8.92 3.56 0.06
N LEU A 62 -9.08 4.41 -0.97
CA LEU A 62 -7.98 4.74 -1.89
C LEU A 62 -6.91 5.65 -1.26
N ALA A 63 -7.22 6.33 -0.15
CA ALA A 63 -6.23 7.05 0.64
C ALA A 63 -5.26 6.07 1.32
N SER A 64 -5.76 4.93 1.82
CA SER A 64 -4.91 3.89 2.42
C SER A 64 -3.95 3.23 1.43
N MET A 65 -4.23 3.26 0.12
CA MET A 65 -3.28 2.81 -0.91
C MET A 65 -2.25 3.87 -1.29
N LYS A 66 -2.54 5.18 -1.10
CA LYS A 66 -1.55 6.24 -1.27
C LYS A 66 -0.50 6.25 -0.16
N ASP A 67 -0.85 5.71 1.02
CA ASP A 67 0.12 5.54 2.10
C ASP A 67 1.16 4.45 1.80
N GLN A 68 0.99 3.62 0.77
CA GLN A 68 2.01 2.62 0.42
C GLN A 68 3.36 3.26 0.04
N GLU A 69 3.37 4.45 -0.58
CA GLU A 69 4.60 5.21 -0.84
C GLU A 69 5.17 5.85 0.45
N VAL A 70 4.28 6.23 1.38
CA VAL A 70 4.67 6.86 2.66
C VAL A 70 5.15 5.83 3.69
N ILE A 71 4.72 4.57 3.59
CA ILE A 71 5.09 3.50 4.54
C ILE A 71 6.56 3.11 4.37
N GLU A 72 7.11 3.13 3.15
CA GLU A 72 8.54 2.86 2.93
C GLU A 72 9.42 3.94 3.59
N TYR A 73 9.02 5.22 3.52
CA TYR A 73 9.74 6.31 4.18
C TYR A 73 9.79 6.15 5.72
N SER A 74 8.74 5.57 6.32
CA SER A 74 8.68 5.34 7.77
C SER A 74 9.55 4.16 8.22
N ALA A 75 9.52 3.05 7.48
CA ALA A 75 10.26 1.84 7.82
C ALA A 75 11.78 2.03 7.67
N VAL A 76 12.21 2.69 6.59
CA VAL A 76 13.65 2.92 6.31
C VAL A 76 14.29 3.80 7.39
N ASN A 77 13.61 4.86 7.82
CA ASN A 77 14.14 5.77 8.85
C ASN A 77 14.22 5.11 10.25
N VAL A 78 13.29 4.22 10.58
CA VAL A 78 13.30 3.48 11.86
C VAL A 78 14.44 2.45 11.87
N LEU A 79 14.67 1.75 10.76
CA LEU A 79 15.78 0.79 10.63
C LEU A 79 17.15 1.48 10.60
N ALA A 80 17.25 2.65 9.95
CA ALA A 80 18.48 3.45 9.95
C ALA A 80 18.90 3.84 11.38
N ARG A 81 17.96 4.35 12.19
CA ARG A 81 18.22 4.64 13.61
C ARG A 81 18.62 3.40 14.41
N ARG A 82 17.95 2.27 14.19
CA ARG A 82 18.27 1.02 14.89
C ARG A 82 19.65 0.49 14.51
N ARG A 83 20.07 0.65 13.25
CA ARG A 83 21.39 0.27 12.76
C ARG A 83 22.49 1.11 13.42
N GLU A 84 22.29 2.41 13.59
CA GLU A 84 23.22 3.29 14.30
C GLU A 84 23.37 2.89 15.77
N GLU A 85 22.26 2.59 16.46
CA GLU A 85 22.29 2.07 17.84
C GLU A 85 23.06 0.75 17.95
N LEU A 86 22.87 -0.16 16.99
CA LEU A 86 23.57 -1.44 16.95
C LEU A 86 25.07 -1.25 16.74
N ILE A 87 25.48 -0.37 15.81
CA ILE A 87 26.90 -0.08 15.56
C ILE A 87 27.57 0.44 16.84
N LEU A 88 26.92 1.37 17.55
CA LEU A 88 27.42 1.90 18.82
C LEU A 88 27.50 0.82 19.92
N GLN A 89 26.55 -0.10 19.97
CA GLN A 89 26.60 -1.23 20.91
C GLN A 89 27.72 -2.22 20.57
N PHE A 90 27.96 -2.47 19.28
CA PHE A 90 29.06 -3.33 18.83
C PHE A 90 30.42 -2.72 19.15
N ASP A 91 30.64 -1.44 18.87
CA ASP A 91 31.90 -0.77 19.18
C ASP A 91 32.16 -0.74 20.69
N ARG A 92 31.14 -0.40 21.50
CA ARG A 92 31.23 -0.46 22.98
C ARG A 92 31.56 -1.86 23.49
N SER A 93 30.98 -2.89 22.88
CA SER A 93 31.25 -4.29 23.27
C SER A 93 32.64 -4.75 22.84
N ARG A 94 33.19 -4.21 21.75
CA ARG A 94 34.58 -4.46 21.33
C ARG A 94 35.57 -3.81 22.30
N GLU A 95 35.38 -2.54 22.63
CA GLU A 95 36.24 -1.82 23.59
C GLU A 95 36.24 -2.49 24.97
N ALA A 96 35.06 -2.92 25.44
CA ALA A 96 34.95 -3.65 26.71
C ALA A 96 35.67 -5.01 26.66
N ARG A 97 35.61 -5.72 25.52
CA ARG A 97 36.34 -6.98 25.34
C ARG A 97 37.85 -6.77 25.26
N GLU A 98 38.30 -5.74 24.55
CA GLU A 98 39.72 -5.42 24.40
C GLU A 98 40.35 -5.03 25.74
N SER A 99 39.65 -4.25 26.58
CA SER A 99 40.12 -3.92 27.94
C SER A 99 40.18 -5.13 28.88
N ILE A 100 39.22 -6.06 28.77
CA ILE A 100 39.26 -7.32 29.53
C ILE A 100 40.45 -8.19 29.08
N VAL A 101 40.67 -8.34 27.77
CA VAL A 101 41.78 -9.12 27.22
C VAL A 101 43.13 -8.51 27.61
N GLN A 102 43.27 -7.19 27.55
CA GLN A 102 44.49 -6.51 28.00
C GLN A 102 44.74 -6.66 29.51
N GLY A 103 43.67 -6.65 30.32
CA GLY A 103 43.77 -6.92 31.75
C GLY A 103 44.18 -8.36 32.08
N LEU A 104 43.74 -9.32 31.26
CA LEU A 104 44.16 -10.72 31.34
C LEU A 104 45.63 -10.88 30.95
N ASP A 105 46.06 -10.26 29.85
CA ASP A 105 47.44 -10.32 29.34
C ASP A 105 48.44 -9.74 30.35
N SER A 106 48.13 -8.57 30.92
CA SER A 106 48.92 -7.95 31.99
C SER A 106 48.98 -8.81 33.26
N SER A 107 47.91 -9.53 33.61
CA SER A 107 47.92 -10.43 34.76
C SER A 107 48.73 -11.70 34.50
N SER A 108 48.77 -12.22 33.26
CA SER A 108 49.65 -13.34 32.90
C SER A 108 51.12 -12.94 32.90
N ASP A 109 51.45 -11.74 32.40
CA ASP A 109 52.82 -11.22 32.43
C ASP A 109 53.33 -11.05 33.88
N ILE A 110 52.51 -10.50 34.78
CA ILE A 110 52.85 -10.37 36.21
C ILE A 110 53.09 -11.73 36.89
N VAL A 111 52.38 -12.78 36.47
CA VAL A 111 52.55 -14.13 37.02
C VAL A 111 53.82 -14.80 36.49
N ILE A 112 54.17 -14.58 35.22
CA ILE A 112 55.41 -15.13 34.62
C ILE A 112 56.66 -14.42 35.16
N GLU A 113 56.62 -13.11 35.40
CA GLU A 113 57.76 -12.34 35.93
C GLU A 113 58.07 -12.62 37.43
N ARG A 114 57.15 -13.30 38.14
CA ARG A 114 57.28 -13.64 39.57
C ARG A 114 57.89 -15.03 39.84
N PHE A 115 58.28 -15.78 38.81
CA PHE A 115 59.02 -17.05 38.90
C PHE A 115 60.42 -16.91 38.32
#